data_AF-A0A539DEV0-F1
#
_entry.id   AF-A0A539DEV0-F1
#
_cell.length_a   1.000
_cell.length_b   1.000
_cell.length_c   1.000
_cell.angle_alpha   90.00
_cell.angle_beta   90.00
_cell.angle_gamma   90.00
#
_symmetry.space_group_name_H-M   'P 1'
#
loop_
_entity.id
_entity.type
_entity.pdbx_description
1 polymer ?
#
loop_
_entity_poly.entity_id
_entity_poly.type
_entity_poly.pdbx_seq_one_letter_code
_entity_poly.pdbx_strand_id
1 'polypeptide(L)'
;MNPLAAFSRTEADAPPPGEIPGLRGAPMRTPVRSAGAATGPGLWPTVIGRMLTRQLWIELYGLPGYSLTLKGAPVQAFAATPRDFRPADPAPGKAAVDGRFILAGSSLEATAPEDPWNRASPSKAFATELHAFAWLPSLMLQGERGAREAVRLTLAWGSAFARWSPFAWSPEVLARRTLNLACSARRMGQVATEAERLRLADILGRQGRQLLRPPGGLAGSAERLTAAAVAGCVLAGPPGVSLRRAALRR
;
A
#
# COMPACT_ATOMS: atom_id res chain seq x y z
N MET A 1 -33.14 -33.25 28.30
CA MET A 1 -32.79 -33.38 26.87
C MET A 1 -31.67 -32.38 26.59
N ASN A 2 -30.47 -32.85 26.27
CA ASN A 2 -29.29 -32.01 26.08
C ASN A 2 -29.13 -31.68 24.58
N PRO A 3 -29.22 -30.41 24.14
CA PRO A 3 -29.26 -30.04 22.72
C PRO A 3 -27.91 -30.19 21.98
N LEU A 4 -26.84 -30.56 22.69
CA LEU A 4 -25.50 -30.74 22.11
C LEU A 4 -25.16 -32.19 21.72
N ALA A 5 -26.03 -33.15 22.06
CA ALA A 5 -25.77 -34.57 21.80
C ALA A 5 -25.77 -34.95 20.30
N ALA A 6 -26.29 -34.09 19.42
CA ALA A 6 -26.38 -34.37 17.99
C ALA A 6 -25.03 -34.25 17.23
N PHE A 7 -24.00 -33.65 17.84
CA PHE A 7 -22.71 -33.39 17.18
C PHE A 7 -21.54 -34.22 17.70
N SER A 8 -21.73 -35.05 18.73
CA SER A 8 -20.68 -35.90 19.28
C SER A 8 -20.94 -37.38 18.96
N ARG A 9 -20.74 -37.78 17.70
CA ARG A 9 -20.43 -39.19 17.42
C ARG A 9 -18.97 -39.41 17.76
N THR A 10 -18.72 -40.15 18.83
CA THR A 10 -17.39 -40.69 19.15
C THR A 10 -17.20 -41.95 18.31
N GLU A 11 -17.10 -41.78 16.98
CA GLU A 11 -16.74 -42.88 16.10
C GLU A 11 -15.22 -42.84 15.93
N ALA A 12 -14.56 -43.73 16.66
CA ALA A 12 -13.14 -43.99 16.60
C ALA A 12 -12.82 -44.72 15.29
N ASP A 13 -12.74 -43.96 14.20
CA ASP A 13 -12.15 -44.43 12.95
C ASP A 13 -10.93 -43.56 12.67
N ALA A 14 -9.74 -44.12 12.88
CA ALA A 14 -8.52 -43.48 12.44
C ALA A 14 -8.63 -43.31 10.91
N PRO A 15 -8.46 -42.09 10.36
CA PRO A 15 -8.57 -41.90 8.92
C PRO A 15 -7.53 -42.79 8.21
N PRO A 16 -7.87 -43.36 7.04
CA PRO A 16 -6.92 -44.11 6.24
C PRO A 16 -5.66 -43.27 5.94
N PRO A 17 -4.48 -43.90 5.79
CA PRO A 17 -3.22 -43.17 5.60
C PRO A 17 -3.33 -42.19 4.44
N GLY A 18 -3.26 -40.88 4.72
CA GLY A 18 -3.29 -39.81 3.71
C GLY A 18 -4.49 -38.86 3.77
N GLU A 19 -5.47 -39.08 4.64
CA GLU A 19 -6.57 -38.12 4.86
C GLU A 19 -6.35 -37.27 6.12
N ILE A 20 -6.74 -35.99 6.06
CA ILE A 20 -6.71 -35.09 7.21
C ILE A 20 -7.96 -35.38 8.07
N PRO A 21 -7.81 -35.68 9.37
CA PRO A 21 -8.95 -35.83 10.28
C PRO A 21 -9.89 -34.61 10.20
N GLY A 22 -11.16 -34.84 9.85
CA GLY A 22 -12.19 -33.80 9.77
C GLY A 22 -12.39 -33.12 8.41
N LEU A 23 -11.61 -33.46 7.37
CA LEU A 23 -11.72 -32.90 6.02
C LEU A 23 -11.69 -33.99 4.93
N ARG A 24 -12.72 -34.85 4.90
CA ARG A 24 -12.90 -35.88 3.86
C ARG A 24 -13.03 -35.25 2.47
N GLY A 25 -12.24 -35.73 1.50
CA GLY A 25 -12.34 -35.34 0.09
C GLY A 25 -11.56 -34.09 -0.33
N ALA A 26 -10.82 -33.43 0.56
CA ALA A 26 -9.90 -32.37 0.17
C ALA A 26 -8.66 -32.98 -0.54
N PRO A 27 -8.32 -32.57 -1.77
CA PRO A 27 -7.12 -33.08 -2.44
C PRO A 27 -5.88 -32.74 -1.60
N MET A 28 -5.00 -33.74 -1.42
CA MET A 28 -3.73 -33.59 -0.71
C MET A 28 -2.99 -32.38 -1.29
N ARG A 29 -2.80 -31.31 -0.51
CA ARG A 29 -1.95 -30.20 -0.94
C ARG A 29 -0.60 -30.83 -1.26
N THR A 30 -0.18 -30.75 -2.52
CA THR A 30 1.18 -31.13 -2.92
C THR A 30 2.14 -30.57 -1.88
N PRO A 31 3.00 -31.39 -1.26
CA PRO A 31 3.93 -30.89 -0.28
C PRO A 31 4.70 -29.76 -0.94
N VAL A 32 4.54 -28.55 -0.42
CA VAL A 32 5.32 -27.40 -0.88
C VAL A 32 6.74 -27.80 -0.56
N ARG A 33 7.52 -28.13 -1.59
CA ARG A 33 8.95 -28.40 -1.42
C ARG A 33 9.53 -27.17 -0.76
N SER A 34 9.81 -27.26 0.54
CA SER A 34 10.64 -26.30 1.22
C SER A 34 12.04 -26.50 0.66
N ALA A 35 12.34 -25.83 -0.44
CA ALA A 35 13.72 -25.60 -0.82
C ALA A 35 14.34 -24.87 0.37
N GLY A 36 15.14 -25.58 1.16
CA GLY A 36 15.85 -24.97 2.28
C GLY A 36 16.59 -23.75 1.77
N ALA A 37 16.45 -22.61 2.45
CA ALA A 37 17.21 -21.42 2.10
C ALA A 37 18.70 -21.79 2.21
N ALA A 38 19.39 -21.87 1.07
CA ALA A 38 20.81 -22.21 1.03
C ALA A 38 21.61 -21.04 1.61
N THR A 39 21.83 -21.05 2.92
CA THR A 39 22.66 -20.05 3.61
C THR A 39 24.11 -20.48 3.51
N GLY A 40 24.91 -19.80 2.68
CA GLY A 40 26.33 -20.10 2.51
C GLY A 40 27.12 -18.93 1.95
N PRO A 41 28.47 -18.99 1.99
CA PRO A 41 29.33 -17.88 1.57
C PRO A 41 29.18 -17.50 0.08
N GLY A 42 28.67 -18.41 -0.76
CA GLY A 42 28.30 -18.13 -2.16
C GLY A 42 27.18 -17.10 -2.33
N LEU A 43 26.45 -16.73 -1.26
CA LEU A 43 25.46 -15.65 -1.31
C LEU A 43 26.07 -14.25 -1.17
N TRP A 44 27.26 -14.11 -0.59
CA TRP A 44 27.87 -12.79 -0.34
C TRP A 44 27.99 -11.92 -1.59
N PRO A 45 28.42 -12.44 -2.77
CA PRO A 45 28.42 -11.66 -4.00
C PRO A 45 27.04 -11.14 -4.39
N THR A 46 25.99 -11.96 -4.21
CA THR A 46 24.60 -11.54 -4.51
C THR A 46 24.07 -10.50 -3.51
N VAL A 47 24.42 -10.63 -2.23
CA VAL A 47 24.04 -9.68 -1.17
C VAL A 47 24.73 -8.35 -1.39
N ILE A 48 26.05 -8.35 -1.62
CA ILE A 48 26.85 -7.16 -1.91
C ILE A 48 26.36 -6.50 -3.20
N GLY A 49 26.15 -7.27 -4.27
CA GLY A 49 25.60 -6.75 -5.52
C GLY A 49 24.22 -6.11 -5.34
N ARG A 50 23.36 -6.68 -4.48
CA ARG A 50 22.06 -6.11 -4.14
C ARG A 50 22.16 -4.83 -3.30
N MET A 51 23.16 -4.74 -2.41
CA MET A 51 23.43 -3.53 -1.65
C MET A 51 23.97 -2.40 -2.55
N LEU A 52 24.91 -2.72 -3.44
CA LEU A 52 25.48 -1.76 -4.40
C LEU A 52 24.43 -1.24 -5.38
N THR A 53 23.63 -2.14 -5.96
CA THR A 53 22.53 -1.72 -6.86
C THR A 53 21.50 -0.88 -6.13
N ARG A 54 21.17 -1.19 -4.87
CA ARG A 54 20.29 -0.35 -4.05
C ARG A 54 20.86 1.05 -3.87
N GLN A 55 22.15 1.17 -3.55
CA GLN A 55 22.81 2.47 -3.38
C GLN A 55 22.83 3.27 -4.68
N LEU A 56 23.14 2.62 -5.81
CA LEU A 56 23.11 3.24 -7.13
C LEU A 56 21.71 3.80 -7.48
N TRP A 57 20.63 3.05 -7.19
CA TRP A 57 19.27 3.53 -7.41
C TRP A 57 18.91 4.72 -6.52
N ILE A 58 19.41 4.74 -5.28
CA ILE A 58 19.22 5.86 -4.36
C ILE A 58 19.80 7.14 -4.94
N GLU A 59 21.02 7.07 -5.45
CA GLU A 59 21.70 8.21 -6.05
C GLU A 59 21.01 8.64 -7.35
N LEU A 60 20.72 7.69 -8.24
CA LEU A 60 20.09 7.96 -9.54
C LEU A 60 18.70 8.61 -9.40
N TYR A 61 17.89 8.19 -8.44
CA TYR A 61 16.56 8.76 -8.23
C TYR A 61 16.57 10.00 -7.35
N GLY A 62 17.62 10.19 -6.55
CA GLY A 62 17.86 11.43 -5.80
C GLY A 62 18.29 12.60 -6.68
N LEU A 63 18.73 12.34 -7.93
CA LEU A 63 19.17 13.38 -8.86
C LEU A 63 18.07 14.42 -9.16
N PRO A 64 18.44 15.71 -9.28
CA PRO A 64 17.51 16.75 -9.69
C PRO A 64 16.90 16.40 -11.05
N GLY A 65 15.58 16.56 -11.16
CA GLY A 65 14.85 16.25 -12.39
C GLY A 65 14.35 14.81 -12.51
N TYR A 66 14.74 13.86 -11.65
CA TYR A 66 14.18 12.50 -11.69
C TYR A 66 12.64 12.51 -11.60
N SER A 67 12.08 13.37 -10.75
CA SER A 67 10.64 13.52 -10.59
C SER A 67 9.92 13.93 -11.90
N LEU A 68 10.62 14.55 -12.86
CA LEU A 68 10.07 14.86 -14.18
C LEU A 68 9.87 13.61 -15.02
N THR A 69 10.72 12.59 -14.86
CA THR A 69 10.57 11.30 -15.55
C THR A 69 9.34 10.52 -15.06
N LEU A 70 8.82 10.87 -13.89
CA LEU A 70 7.58 10.33 -13.35
C LEU A 70 6.36 11.14 -13.76
N LYS A 71 6.51 12.27 -14.47
CA LYS A 71 5.36 12.96 -15.08
C LYS A 71 4.77 12.05 -16.17
N GLY A 72 3.46 12.15 -16.34
CA GLY A 72 2.73 11.49 -17.43
C GLY A 72 1.79 12.48 -18.08
N ALA A 73 1.10 12.04 -19.13
CA ALA A 73 0.00 12.81 -19.68
C ALA A 73 -1.04 13.11 -18.59
N PRO A 74 -1.69 14.29 -18.63
CA PRO A 74 -2.61 14.72 -17.58
C PRO A 74 -3.76 13.74 -17.44
N VAL A 75 -4.05 13.36 -16.20
CA VAL A 75 -5.22 12.54 -15.87
C VAL A 75 -6.38 13.46 -15.55
N GLN A 76 -7.49 13.29 -16.25
CA GLN A 76 -8.62 14.22 -16.16
C GLN A 76 -9.63 13.87 -15.04
N ALA A 77 -9.69 12.61 -14.62
CA ALA A 77 -10.67 12.15 -13.64
C ALA A 77 -10.29 10.79 -13.01
N PHE A 78 -11.10 10.34 -12.06
CA PHE A 78 -11.07 8.97 -11.54
C PHE A 78 -12.16 8.11 -12.21
N ALA A 79 -11.76 7.01 -12.86
CA ALA A 79 -12.65 6.13 -13.63
C ALA A 79 -13.24 4.98 -12.80
N ALA A 80 -12.49 4.45 -11.83
CA ALA A 80 -12.93 3.32 -11.01
C ALA A 80 -12.89 3.63 -9.51
N THR A 81 -13.52 2.77 -8.72
CA THR A 81 -13.56 2.87 -7.25
C THR A 81 -13.29 1.50 -6.65
N PRO A 82 -12.01 1.10 -6.56
CA PRO A 82 -11.63 -0.13 -5.90
C PRO A 82 -12.16 -0.11 -4.46
N ARG A 83 -12.76 -1.22 -4.04
CA ARG A 83 -13.18 -1.39 -2.66
C ARG A 83 -12.06 -2.04 -1.87
N ASP A 84 -11.70 -1.42 -0.76
CA ASP A 84 -10.88 -2.06 0.24
C ASP A 84 -11.76 -2.94 1.13
N PHE A 85 -11.44 -4.24 1.22
CA PHE A 85 -12.17 -5.19 2.04
C PHE A 85 -11.53 -5.40 3.42
N ARG A 86 -10.36 -4.78 3.67
CA ARG A 86 -9.74 -4.84 4.99
C ARG A 86 -10.65 -4.13 6.01
N PRO A 87 -10.86 -4.72 7.18
CA PRO A 87 -11.63 -4.06 8.23
C PRO A 87 -10.91 -2.76 8.63
N ALA A 88 -11.66 -1.67 8.67
CA ALA A 88 -11.18 -0.37 9.10
C ALA A 88 -11.92 0.06 10.38
N ASP A 89 -11.17 0.48 11.39
CA ASP A 89 -11.71 1.06 12.63
C ASP A 89 -11.95 2.57 12.41
N PRO A 90 -13.14 3.11 12.75
CA PRO A 90 -13.38 4.54 12.71
C PRO A 90 -12.60 5.35 13.77
N ALA A 91 -12.22 4.76 14.91
CA ALA A 91 -11.64 5.51 16.03
C ALA A 91 -10.31 6.24 15.67
N PRO A 92 -9.33 5.61 14.99
CA PRO A 92 -8.13 6.29 14.51
C PRO A 92 -8.44 7.46 13.55
N GLY A 93 -9.50 7.32 12.74
CA GLY A 93 -9.91 8.36 11.80
C GLY A 93 -10.46 9.58 12.53
N LYS A 94 -11.27 9.37 13.55
CA LYS A 94 -11.77 10.45 14.41
C LYS A 94 -10.62 11.21 15.07
N ALA A 95 -9.65 10.49 15.64
CA ALA A 95 -8.47 11.10 16.26
C ALA A 95 -7.62 11.89 15.24
N ALA A 96 -7.42 11.34 14.03
CA ALA A 96 -6.63 11.98 12.98
C ALA A 96 -7.27 13.28 12.49
N VAL A 97 -8.60 13.35 12.42
CA VAL A 97 -9.34 14.58 12.10
C VAL A 97 -9.09 15.69 13.13
N ASP A 98 -8.79 15.34 14.38
CA ASP A 98 -8.45 16.27 15.45
C ASP A 98 -6.93 16.44 15.63
N GLY A 99 -6.13 16.00 14.65
CA GLY A 99 -4.67 16.17 14.63
C GLY A 99 -3.88 15.10 15.40
N ARG A 100 -4.53 14.05 15.92
CA ARG A 100 -3.86 12.97 16.66
C ARG A 100 -3.74 11.71 15.81
N PHE A 101 -2.52 11.36 15.42
CA PHE A 101 -2.21 10.17 14.64
C PHE A 101 -1.75 9.04 15.55
N ILE A 102 -2.50 7.92 15.56
CA ILE A 102 -2.15 6.71 16.32
C ILE A 102 -1.82 5.62 15.31
N LEU A 103 -0.53 5.30 15.15
CA LEU A 103 -0.03 4.41 14.11
C LEU A 103 1.08 3.52 14.68
N ALA A 104 1.07 2.22 14.33
CA ALA A 104 2.06 1.25 14.81
C ALA A 104 2.29 1.27 16.33
N GLY A 105 1.25 1.51 17.12
CA GLY A 105 1.33 1.57 18.59
C GLY A 105 1.97 2.83 19.17
N SER A 106 2.31 3.83 18.34
CA SER A 106 2.81 5.14 18.77
C SER A 106 1.82 6.24 18.40
N SER A 107 1.86 7.35 19.14
CA SER A 107 1.04 8.54 18.88
C SER A 107 1.87 9.75 18.52
N LEU A 108 1.37 10.57 17.60
CA LEU A 108 1.91 11.88 17.27
C LEU A 108 0.75 12.88 17.21
N GLU A 109 0.91 14.00 17.91
CA GLU A 109 -0.02 15.13 17.84
C GLU A 109 0.56 16.18 16.89
N ALA A 110 -0.26 16.57 15.91
CA ALA A 110 0.00 17.60 14.92
C ALA A 110 -1.31 18.33 14.65
N THR A 111 -1.68 19.21 15.58
CA THR A 111 -2.85 20.08 15.45
C THR A 111 -2.51 21.25 14.55
N ALA A 112 -3.47 21.68 13.72
CA ALA A 112 -3.31 22.85 12.87
C ALA A 112 -2.76 24.06 13.66
N PRO A 113 -1.78 24.80 13.13
CA PRO A 113 -1.31 24.79 11.74
C PRO A 113 -0.22 23.74 11.43
N GLU A 114 0.18 22.92 12.40
CA GLU A 114 1.20 21.88 12.17
C GLU A 114 0.64 20.70 11.36
N ASP A 115 1.53 20.04 10.62
CA ASP A 115 1.23 18.81 9.90
C ASP A 115 2.10 17.67 10.43
N PRO A 116 1.62 16.41 10.38
CA PRO A 116 2.40 15.26 10.81
C PRO A 116 3.71 15.09 10.01
N TRP A 117 3.77 15.70 8.82
CA TRP A 117 4.94 15.75 7.94
C TRP A 117 6.09 16.61 8.46
N ASN A 118 5.79 17.62 9.27
CA ASN A 118 6.75 18.60 9.79
C ASN A 118 7.27 18.24 11.18
N ARG A 119 6.87 17.07 11.71
CA ARG A 119 7.25 16.58 13.04
C ARG A 119 8.14 15.37 12.93
N ALA A 120 9.10 15.25 13.86
CA ALA A 120 9.87 14.03 14.00
C ALA A 120 8.93 12.87 14.35
N SER A 121 8.96 11.82 13.53
CA SER A 121 8.18 10.62 13.80
C SER A 121 8.71 9.91 15.06
N PRO A 122 7.85 9.42 15.97
CA PRO A 122 8.28 8.79 17.22
C PRO A 122 9.09 7.50 17.02
N SER A 123 8.82 6.78 15.93
CA SER A 123 9.52 5.55 15.57
C SER A 123 9.53 5.36 14.06
N LYS A 124 10.43 4.49 13.57
CA LYS A 124 10.45 4.08 12.17
C LYS A 124 9.14 3.40 11.75
N ALA A 125 8.56 2.58 12.62
CA ALA A 125 7.29 1.89 12.35
C ALA A 125 6.14 2.90 12.20
N PHE A 126 6.09 3.91 13.07
CA PHE A 126 5.15 5.02 12.93
C PHE A 126 5.32 5.75 11.59
N ALA A 127 6.56 6.11 11.23
CA ALA A 127 6.86 6.78 9.97
C ALA A 127 6.44 5.93 8.76
N THR A 128 6.67 4.62 8.81
CA THR A 128 6.25 3.69 7.75
C THR A 128 4.74 3.73 7.54
N GLU A 129 3.95 3.60 8.62
CA GLU A 129 2.48 3.64 8.54
C GLU A 129 1.95 5.03 8.12
N LEU A 130 2.58 6.09 8.61
CA LEU A 130 2.24 7.47 8.26
C LEU A 130 2.44 7.70 6.77
N HIS A 131 3.62 7.35 6.23
CA HIS A 131 3.95 7.49 4.82
C HIS A 131 3.24 6.44 3.94
N ALA A 132 2.75 5.32 4.48
CA ALA A 132 1.91 4.37 3.78
C ALA A 132 0.44 4.82 3.71
N PHE A 133 0.09 5.96 4.32
CA PHE A 133 -1.27 6.48 4.44
C PHE A 133 -2.23 5.48 5.10
N ALA A 134 -1.76 4.77 6.13
CA ALA A 134 -2.58 3.81 6.85
C ALA A 134 -3.80 4.43 7.55
N TRP A 135 -3.81 5.75 7.71
CA TRP A 135 -4.92 6.55 8.24
C TRP A 135 -6.06 6.78 7.25
N LEU A 136 -5.84 6.61 5.93
CA LEU A 136 -6.86 6.92 4.90
C LEU A 136 -8.16 6.12 5.07
N PRO A 137 -8.13 4.77 5.22
CA PRO A 137 -9.36 3.99 5.38
C PRO A 137 -10.22 4.47 6.55
N SER A 138 -9.60 4.77 7.70
CA SER A 138 -10.29 5.26 8.89
C SER A 138 -10.84 6.68 8.71
N LEU A 139 -10.11 7.58 8.01
CA LEU A 139 -10.62 8.91 7.66
C LEU A 139 -11.84 8.82 6.74
N MET A 140 -11.86 7.87 5.80
CA MET A 140 -13.02 7.68 4.94
C MET A 140 -14.28 7.35 5.75
N LEU A 141 -14.17 6.76 6.95
CA LEU A 141 -15.31 6.49 7.82
C LEU A 141 -15.87 7.74 8.55
N GLN A 142 -15.20 8.90 8.49
CA GLN A 142 -15.64 10.13 9.16
C GLN A 142 -16.47 11.07 8.26
N GLY A 143 -17.08 10.54 7.19
CA GLY A 143 -17.89 11.30 6.25
C GLY A 143 -17.11 12.40 5.51
N GLU A 144 -17.78 13.52 5.25
CA GLU A 144 -17.22 14.63 4.46
C GLU A 144 -16.03 15.31 5.14
N ARG A 145 -16.07 15.46 6.48
CA ARG A 145 -14.96 16.05 7.26
C ARG A 145 -13.69 15.22 7.11
N GLY A 146 -13.80 13.89 7.22
CA GLY A 146 -12.66 12.98 7.01
C GLY A 146 -12.14 12.98 5.57
N ALA A 147 -13.04 13.06 4.57
CA ALA A 147 -12.64 13.14 3.17
C ALA A 147 -11.88 14.44 2.86
N ARG A 148 -12.31 15.60 3.39
CA ARG A 148 -11.61 16.88 3.24
C ARG A 148 -10.24 16.86 3.89
N GLU A 149 -10.15 16.31 5.10
CA GLU A 149 -8.87 16.19 5.80
C GLU A 149 -7.90 15.26 5.05
N ALA A 150 -8.41 14.17 4.48
CA ALA A 150 -7.63 13.30 3.63
C ALA A 150 -7.05 14.01 2.40
N VAL A 151 -7.84 14.86 1.74
CA VAL A 151 -7.37 15.70 0.62
C VAL A 151 -6.25 16.61 1.09
N ARG A 152 -6.48 17.36 2.17
CA ARG A 152 -5.51 18.31 2.74
C ARG A 152 -4.18 17.63 3.06
N LEU A 153 -4.22 16.53 3.83
CA LEU A 153 -3.03 15.77 4.23
C LEU A 153 -2.28 15.16 3.05
N THR A 154 -3.00 14.66 2.04
CA THR A 154 -2.39 14.08 0.83
C THR A 154 -1.70 15.13 -0.01
N LEU A 155 -2.29 16.32 -0.15
CA LEU A 155 -1.68 17.43 -0.88
C LEU A 155 -0.48 18.01 -0.12
N ALA A 156 -0.58 18.14 1.21
CA ALA A 156 0.56 18.51 2.06
C ALA A 156 1.72 17.52 1.92
N TRP A 157 1.43 16.21 1.90
CA TRP A 157 2.44 15.19 1.60
C TRP A 157 3.05 15.36 0.21
N GLY A 158 2.22 15.65 -0.80
CA GLY A 158 2.68 15.92 -2.16
C GLY A 158 3.65 17.10 -2.23
N SER A 159 3.40 18.16 -1.46
CA SER A 159 4.30 19.31 -1.37
C SER A 159 5.63 18.98 -0.68
N ALA A 160 5.59 18.21 0.41
CA ALA A 160 6.78 17.91 1.21
C ALA A 160 7.64 16.76 0.64
N PHE A 161 7.02 15.76 0.01
CA PHE A 161 7.65 14.48 -0.36
C PHE A 161 7.51 14.11 -1.85
N ALA A 162 7.16 15.06 -2.73
CA ALA A 162 7.18 14.84 -4.17
C ALA A 162 8.57 14.47 -4.71
N ARG A 163 9.64 14.98 -4.08
CA ARG A 163 11.00 14.55 -4.42
C ARG A 163 11.22 13.13 -3.93
N TRP A 164 11.81 12.31 -4.80
CA TRP A 164 12.11 10.93 -4.45
C TRP A 164 13.03 10.87 -3.22
N SER A 165 12.75 9.93 -2.33
CA SER A 165 13.61 9.62 -1.18
C SER A 165 13.60 8.12 -0.90
N PRO A 166 14.71 7.55 -0.40
CA PRO A 166 14.82 6.10 -0.19
C PRO A 166 13.78 5.54 0.77
N PHE A 167 13.30 6.36 1.71
CA PHE A 167 12.32 5.97 2.71
C PHE A 167 10.89 6.14 2.20
N ALA A 168 10.48 7.37 1.87
CA ALA A 168 9.09 7.66 1.49
C ALA A 168 8.69 7.01 0.15
N TRP A 169 9.66 6.78 -0.74
CA TRP A 169 9.46 6.10 -2.02
C TRP A 169 10.02 4.67 -2.01
N SER A 170 10.28 4.10 -0.83
CA SER A 170 10.62 2.68 -0.71
C SER A 170 9.50 1.81 -1.28
N PRO A 171 9.81 0.65 -1.87
CA PRO A 171 8.79 -0.13 -2.58
C PRO A 171 7.65 -0.64 -1.68
N GLU A 172 7.97 -0.93 -0.42
CA GLU A 172 7.01 -1.34 0.61
C GLU A 172 6.01 -0.22 0.93
N VAL A 173 6.52 0.96 1.31
CA VAL A 173 5.69 2.12 1.67
C VAL A 173 4.89 2.59 0.45
N LEU A 174 5.51 2.61 -0.71
CA LEU A 174 4.91 3.08 -1.96
C LEU A 174 3.75 2.20 -2.40
N ALA A 175 3.87 0.87 -2.33
CA ALA A 175 2.80 -0.05 -2.73
C ALA A 175 1.58 0.12 -1.85
N ARG A 176 1.80 0.15 -0.53
CA ARG A 176 0.74 0.35 0.48
C ARG A 176 0.07 1.71 0.33
N ARG A 177 0.85 2.80 0.18
CA ARG A 177 0.31 4.15 -0.06
C ARG A 177 -0.52 4.22 -1.34
N THR A 178 -0.04 3.59 -2.42
CA THR A 178 -0.74 3.57 -3.71
C THR A 178 -2.10 2.87 -3.59
N LEU A 179 -2.18 1.73 -2.89
CA LEU A 179 -3.44 1.01 -2.66
C LEU A 179 -4.41 1.82 -1.79
N ASN A 180 -3.95 2.36 -0.65
CA ASN A 180 -4.77 3.18 0.24
C ASN A 180 -5.33 4.42 -0.48
N LEU A 181 -4.48 5.08 -1.27
CA LEU A 181 -4.87 6.25 -2.06
C LEU A 181 -5.84 5.86 -3.19
N ALA A 182 -5.59 4.78 -3.92
CA ALA A 182 -6.47 4.33 -4.99
C ALA A 182 -7.89 4.00 -4.49
N CYS A 183 -8.02 3.35 -3.34
CA CYS A 183 -9.33 3.03 -2.75
C CYS A 183 -10.07 4.29 -2.27
N SER A 184 -9.34 5.32 -1.82
CA SER A 184 -9.91 6.56 -1.29
C SER A 184 -10.14 7.64 -2.36
N ALA A 185 -9.51 7.51 -3.52
CA ALA A 185 -9.40 8.56 -4.55
C ALA A 185 -10.75 9.16 -4.98
N ARG A 186 -11.78 8.33 -5.25
CA ARG A 186 -13.08 8.86 -5.67
C ARG A 186 -13.78 9.64 -4.57
N ARG A 187 -13.77 9.16 -3.33
CA ARG A 187 -14.39 9.86 -2.20
C ARG A 187 -13.68 11.19 -1.91
N MET A 188 -12.36 11.20 -1.98
CA MET A 188 -11.57 12.43 -1.92
C MET A 188 -11.91 13.38 -3.09
N GLY A 189 -12.05 12.85 -4.30
CA GLY A 189 -12.38 13.65 -5.48
C GLY A 189 -13.77 14.30 -5.44
N GLN A 190 -14.73 13.70 -4.72
CA GLN A 190 -16.08 14.26 -4.54
C GLN A 190 -16.09 15.54 -3.70
N VAL A 191 -15.15 15.70 -2.77
CA VAL A 191 -15.05 16.88 -1.89
C VAL A 191 -13.97 17.88 -2.31
N ALA A 192 -13.06 17.45 -3.19
CA ALA A 192 -11.94 18.26 -3.69
C ALA A 192 -12.39 19.21 -4.81
N THR A 193 -11.73 20.36 -4.92
CA THR A 193 -11.83 21.24 -6.11
C THR A 193 -11.22 20.56 -7.34
N GLU A 194 -11.49 21.10 -8.54
CA GLU A 194 -10.91 20.55 -9.78
C GLU A 194 -9.38 20.53 -9.76
N ALA A 195 -8.75 21.63 -9.33
CA ALA A 195 -7.30 21.70 -9.21
C ALA A 195 -6.73 20.65 -8.23
N GLU A 196 -7.42 20.42 -7.11
CA GLU A 196 -7.02 19.40 -6.14
C GLU A 196 -7.21 17.99 -6.69
N ARG A 197 -8.32 17.70 -7.39
CA ARG A 197 -8.54 16.42 -8.07
C ARG A 197 -7.41 16.09 -9.04
N LEU A 198 -7.02 17.05 -9.88
CA LEU A 198 -5.92 16.87 -10.83
C LEU A 198 -4.58 16.60 -10.11
N ARG A 199 -4.31 17.31 -9.01
CA ARG A 199 -3.11 17.06 -8.18
C ARG A 199 -3.14 15.67 -7.54
N LEU A 200 -4.27 15.22 -7.00
CA LEU A 200 -4.44 13.88 -6.44
C LEU A 200 -4.19 12.80 -7.50
N ALA A 201 -4.73 13.00 -8.71
CA ALA A 201 -4.52 12.09 -9.84
C ALA A 201 -3.05 12.05 -10.30
N ASP A 202 -2.36 13.20 -10.34
CA ASP A 202 -0.92 13.25 -10.63
C ASP A 202 -0.09 12.52 -9.56
N ILE A 203 -0.39 12.74 -8.28
CA ILE A 203 0.26 12.03 -7.15
C ILE A 203 0.08 10.52 -7.31
N LEU A 204 -1.14 10.03 -7.53
CA LEU A 204 -1.42 8.60 -7.70
C LEU A 204 -0.71 8.03 -8.94
N GLY A 205 -0.73 8.76 -10.06
CA GLY A 205 -0.08 8.35 -11.29
C GLY A 205 1.43 8.23 -11.18
N ARG A 206 2.10 9.17 -10.51
CA ARG A 206 3.55 9.12 -10.27
C ARG A 206 3.94 7.89 -9.45
N GLN A 207 3.17 7.61 -8.41
CA GLN A 207 3.42 6.46 -7.55
C GLN A 207 3.23 5.14 -8.30
N GLY A 208 2.15 5.00 -9.06
CA GLY A 208 1.93 3.84 -9.92
C GLY A 208 3.07 3.62 -10.93
N ARG A 209 3.55 4.70 -11.58
CA ARG A 209 4.70 4.62 -12.50
C ARG A 209 6.00 4.24 -11.79
N GLN A 210 6.24 4.75 -10.59
CA GLN A 210 7.41 4.37 -9.80
C GLN A 210 7.39 2.90 -9.41
N LEU A 211 6.23 2.32 -9.10
CA LEU A 211 6.11 0.89 -8.75
C LEU A 211 6.51 -0.05 -9.90
N LEU A 212 6.48 0.44 -11.14
CA LEU A 212 6.96 -0.29 -12.32
C LEU A 212 8.48 -0.14 -12.54
N ARG A 213 9.17 0.64 -11.72
CA ARG A 213 10.61 0.85 -11.80
C ARG A 213 11.30 0.08 -10.66
N PRO A 214 12.58 -0.27 -10.82
CA PRO A 214 13.43 -0.61 -9.68
C PRO A 214 13.43 0.52 -8.63
N PRO A 215 13.94 0.30 -7.40
CA PRO A 215 14.27 -0.98 -6.82
C PRO A 215 13.01 -1.79 -6.46
N GLY A 216 13.12 -3.10 -6.47
CA GLY A 216 12.02 -4.00 -6.12
C GLY A 216 12.42 -5.43 -6.43
N GLY A 217 12.61 -6.27 -5.41
CA GLY A 217 12.92 -7.68 -5.63
C GLY A 217 11.72 -8.47 -6.13
N LEU A 218 11.94 -9.76 -6.41
CA LEU A 218 10.86 -10.71 -6.60
C LEU A 218 9.94 -10.74 -5.36
N ALA A 219 10.55 -10.65 -4.16
CA ALA A 219 9.84 -10.38 -2.92
C ALA A 219 9.05 -9.05 -3.02
N GLY A 220 7.74 -9.14 -2.82
CA GLY A 220 6.81 -8.00 -2.93
C GLY A 220 6.48 -7.58 -4.37
N SER A 221 6.92 -8.30 -5.41
CA SER A 221 6.60 -7.92 -6.80
C SER A 221 5.11 -7.98 -7.07
N ALA A 222 4.44 -9.02 -6.60
CA ALA A 222 2.99 -9.16 -6.73
C ALA A 222 2.24 -7.97 -6.10
N GLU A 223 2.64 -7.54 -4.91
CA GLU A 223 2.02 -6.40 -4.22
C GLU A 223 2.22 -5.10 -5.01
N ARG A 224 3.45 -4.81 -5.46
CA ARG A 224 3.76 -3.61 -6.22
C ARG A 224 3.02 -3.54 -7.56
N LEU A 225 3.02 -4.64 -8.30
CA LEU A 225 2.36 -4.73 -9.61
C LEU A 225 0.84 -4.65 -9.45
N THR A 226 0.28 -5.29 -8.41
CA THR A 226 -1.14 -5.15 -8.08
C THR A 226 -1.49 -3.71 -7.73
N ALA A 227 -0.71 -3.06 -6.87
CA ALA A 227 -0.91 -1.65 -6.51
C ALA A 227 -0.86 -0.73 -7.74
N ALA A 228 0.12 -0.94 -8.64
CA ALA A 228 0.22 -0.20 -9.90
C ALA A 228 -0.97 -0.47 -10.85
N ALA A 229 -1.43 -1.72 -10.95
CA ALA A 229 -2.58 -2.09 -11.77
C ALA A 229 -3.87 -1.45 -11.24
N VAL A 230 -4.09 -1.49 -9.92
CA VAL A 230 -5.24 -0.86 -9.25
C VAL A 230 -5.20 0.66 -9.47
N ALA A 231 -4.05 1.31 -9.28
CA ALA A 231 -3.91 2.73 -9.61
C ALA A 231 -4.24 3.03 -11.07
N GLY A 232 -3.79 2.18 -12.01
CA GLY A 232 -4.14 2.29 -13.42
C GLY A 232 -5.64 2.13 -13.72
N CYS A 233 -6.35 1.28 -12.96
CA CYS A 233 -7.82 1.19 -13.05
C CYS A 233 -8.51 2.47 -12.54
N VAL A 234 -7.97 3.10 -11.50
CA VAL A 234 -8.56 4.31 -10.90
C VAL A 234 -8.37 5.54 -11.78
N LEU A 235 -7.22 5.69 -12.44
CA LEU A 235 -6.93 6.85 -13.28
C LEU A 235 -7.67 6.77 -14.62
N ALA A 236 -8.39 7.83 -14.99
CA ALA A 236 -9.11 7.88 -16.26
C ALA A 236 -8.17 8.10 -17.47
N GLY A 237 -8.64 7.66 -18.64
CA GLY A 237 -8.02 7.92 -19.92
C GLY A 237 -6.78 7.09 -20.23
N PRO A 238 -6.04 7.46 -21.31
CA PRO A 238 -4.86 6.73 -21.77
C PRO A 238 -3.77 6.49 -20.70
N PRO A 239 -3.48 7.43 -19.77
CA PRO A 239 -2.47 7.20 -18.73
C PRO A 239 -2.80 6.02 -17.82
N GLY A 240 -4.06 5.89 -17.39
CA GLY A 240 -4.50 4.78 -16.55
C GLY A 240 -4.46 3.44 -17.28
N VAL A 241 -4.91 3.42 -18.54
CA VAL A 241 -4.87 2.21 -19.40
C VAL A 241 -3.44 1.73 -19.61
N SER A 242 -2.51 2.63 -19.92
CA SER A 242 -1.10 2.30 -20.12
C SER A 242 -0.47 1.75 -18.84
N LEU A 243 -0.69 2.42 -17.70
CA LEU A 243 -0.18 1.99 -16.40
C LEU A 243 -0.69 0.60 -16.02
N ARG A 244 -2.00 0.37 -16.13
CA ARG A 244 -2.64 -0.93 -15.84
C ARG A 244 -2.07 -2.04 -16.74
N ARG A 245 -1.98 -1.78 -18.04
CA ARG A 245 -1.47 -2.74 -19.03
C ARG A 245 -0.01 -3.10 -18.76
N ALA A 246 0.82 -2.13 -18.41
CA ALA A 246 2.22 -2.38 -18.10
C ALA A 246 2.38 -3.19 -16.81
N ALA A 247 1.54 -2.93 -15.80
CA ALA A 247 1.55 -3.68 -14.55
C ALA A 247 1.11 -5.15 -14.72
N LEU A 248 0.04 -5.40 -15.48
CA LEU A 248 -0.52 -6.75 -15.68
C LEU A 248 0.31 -7.66 -16.62
N ARG A 249 1.28 -7.11 -17.35
CA ARG A 249 2.16 -7.88 -18.25
C ARG A 249 3.39 -8.49 -17.55
N ARG A 250 3.66 -8.08 -16.31
CA ARG A 250 4.83 -8.49 -15.52
C ARG A 250 4.40 -9.40 -14.39
#